data_AF-A0A8T3Z337-F1
#
_entry.id   AF-A0A8T3Z337-F1
#
_cell.length_a   1.000
_cell.length_b   1.000
_cell.length_c   1.000
_cell.angle_alpha   90.00
_cell.angle_beta   90.00
_cell.angle_gamma   90.00
#
_symmetry.space_group_name_H-M   'P 1'
#
loop_
_entity.id
_entity.type
_entity.pdbx_description
1 polymer ?
#
loop_
_entity_poly.entity_id
_entity_poly.type
_entity_poly.pdbx_seq_one_letter_code
_entity_poly.pdbx_strand_id
1 'polypeptide(L)' 'NIIEKFNQKNEEDLEDRKAKCFVVPLDEIKENDYSLSISNYKESEYEEIEYELPEVIKKKILELEEKIITGLKDLDI' A
#
# COMPACT_ATOMS: atom_id res chain seq x y z
N ASN A 1 -6.24 -9.96 -27.82
CA ASN A 1 -6.77 -11.29 -27.43
C ASN A 1 -5.81 -11.92 -26.42
N ILE A 2 -6.23 -12.77 -25.45
CA ILE A 2 -5.31 -13.33 -24.43
C ILE A 2 -4.24 -14.24 -25.05
N ILE A 3 -4.62 -14.96 -26.12
CA ILE A 3 -3.77 -15.90 -26.85
C ILE A 3 -2.63 -15.15 -27.56
N GLU A 4 -2.91 -14.01 -28.18
CA GLU A 4 -1.90 -13.16 -28.83
C GLU A 4 -0.85 -12.69 -27.82
N LYS A 5 -1.29 -12.19 -26.66
CA LYS A 5 -0.39 -11.73 -25.59
C LYS A 5 0.49 -12.86 -25.05
N PHE A 6 -0.07 -14.05 -24.85
CA PHE A 6 0.71 -15.21 -24.38
C PHE A 6 1.77 -15.67 -25.40
N ASN A 7 1.49 -15.50 -26.69
CA ASN A 7 2.47 -15.81 -27.75
C ASN A 7 3.61 -14.79 -27.78
N GLN A 8 3.35 -13.54 -27.37
CA GLN A 8 4.33 -12.46 -27.29
C GLN A 8 5.03 -12.37 -25.92
N LYS A 9 4.73 -13.26 -24.96
CA LYS A 9 5.25 -13.19 -23.59
C LYS A 9 6.78 -13.21 -23.45
N ASN A 10 7.50 -13.68 -24.47
CA ASN A 10 8.97 -13.71 -24.48
C ASN A 10 9.58 -12.37 -24.95
N GLU A 11 8.76 -11.48 -25.50
CA GLU A 11 9.14 -10.13 -25.92
C GLU A 11 8.88 -9.09 -24.82
N GLU A 12 8.03 -9.43 -23.83
CA GLU A 12 7.72 -8.59 -22.67
C GLU A 12 8.57 -9.03 -21.46
N ASP A 13 9.18 -8.07 -20.77
CA ASP A 13 9.81 -8.31 -19.46
C ASP A 13 8.70 -8.52 -18.41
N LEU A 14 8.51 -9.78 -18.02
CA LEU A 14 7.48 -10.22 -17.06
C LEU A 14 8.09 -10.66 -15.73
N GLU A 15 9.31 -10.22 -15.42
CA GLU A 15 9.98 -10.53 -14.16
C GLU A 15 9.54 -9.61 -13.01
N ASP A 16 9.01 -8.41 -13.33
CA ASP A 16 8.56 -7.43 -12.35
C ASP A 16 7.33 -7.91 -11.56
N ARG A 17 7.56 -8.30 -10.29
CA ARG A 17 6.51 -8.77 -9.36
C ARG A 17 5.56 -7.66 -8.89
N LYS A 18 5.80 -6.39 -9.25
CA LYS A 18 4.89 -5.25 -9.01
C LYS A 18 3.95 -4.99 -10.19
N ALA A 19 4.30 -5.50 -11.38
CA ALA A 19 3.51 -5.30 -12.58
C ALA A 19 2.11 -5.92 -12.49
N LYS A 20 1.24 -5.54 -13.44
CA LYS A 20 -0.13 -6.07 -13.54
C LYS A 20 -0.16 -7.59 -13.81
N CYS A 21 0.88 -8.11 -14.44
CA CYS A 21 1.08 -9.52 -14.70
C CYS A 21 2.59 -9.82 -14.70
N PHE A 22 2.95 -10.98 -14.18
CA PHE A 22 4.33 -11.46 -14.10
C PHE A 22 4.35 -12.99 -14.19
N VAL A 23 5.53 -13.55 -14.44
CA VAL A 23 5.74 -15.00 -14.51
C VAL A 23 6.32 -15.50 -13.19
N VAL A 24 5.83 -16.65 -12.75
CA VAL A 24 6.32 -17.35 -11.55
C VAL A 24 6.97 -18.67 -12.00
N PRO A 25 8.24 -18.93 -11.65
CA PRO A 25 8.88 -20.23 -11.87
C PRO A 25 8.12 -21.37 -11.21
N LEU A 26 8.12 -22.54 -11.86
CA LEU A 26 7.42 -23.71 -11.36
C LEU A 26 7.95 -24.17 -9.98
N ASP A 27 9.25 -24.03 -9.75
CA ASP A 27 9.85 -24.48 -8.49
C ASP A 27 9.38 -23.62 -7.30
N GLU A 28 9.20 -22.31 -7.49
CA GLU A 28 8.60 -21.40 -6.49
C GLU A 28 7.14 -21.78 -6.19
N ILE A 29 6.38 -22.20 -7.21
CA ILE A 29 5.00 -22.69 -7.03
C ILE A 29 4.98 -23.99 -6.22
N LYS A 30 5.94 -24.90 -6.45
CA LYS A 30 6.07 -26.15 -5.67
C LYS A 30 6.41 -25.86 -4.21
N GLU A 31 7.31 -24.92 -3.96
CA GLU A 31 7.68 -24.51 -2.59
C GLU A 31 6.50 -23.89 -1.83
N ASN A 32 5.57 -23.25 -2.54
CA ASN A 32 4.33 -22.70 -1.99
C ASN A 32 3.16 -23.71 -1.99
N ASP A 33 3.44 -25.02 -1.94
CA ASP A 33 2.44 -26.10 -1.93
C ASP A 33 1.42 -26.00 -3.09
N TYR A 34 1.86 -25.54 -4.26
CA TYR A 34 1.01 -25.27 -5.43
C TYR A 34 -0.09 -24.23 -5.20
N SER A 35 0.01 -23.42 -4.15
CA SER A 35 -0.94 -22.34 -3.89
C SER A 35 -0.82 -21.27 -4.96
N LEU A 36 -1.89 -21.00 -5.70
CA LEU A 36 -1.92 -19.96 -6.76
C LEU A 36 -2.41 -18.60 -6.25
N SER A 37 -2.37 -18.37 -4.94
CA SER A 37 -2.72 -17.09 -4.35
C SER A 37 -1.74 -16.02 -4.82
N ILE A 38 -2.25 -14.95 -5.44
CA ILE A 38 -1.44 -13.83 -5.91
C ILE A 38 -0.59 -13.19 -4.80
N SER A 39 -1.09 -13.23 -3.56
CA SER A 39 -0.40 -12.70 -2.37
C SER A 39 0.91 -13.42 -2.06
N ASN A 40 1.08 -14.65 -2.51
CA ASN A 40 2.31 -15.42 -2.29
C ASN A 40 3.44 -14.99 -3.23
N TYR A 41 3.10 -14.32 -4.33
CA TYR A 41 4.04 -14.08 -5.44
C TYR A 41 4.20 -12.61 -5.81
N LYS A 42 3.23 -11.78 -5.45
CA LYS A 42 3.21 -10.35 -5.76
C LYS A 42 3.99 -9.58 -4.70
N GLU A 43 4.96 -8.78 -5.14
CA GLU A 43 5.61 -7.84 -4.25
C GLU A 43 4.60 -6.74 -3.90
N SER A 44 4.21 -6.69 -2.63
CA SER A 44 3.35 -5.62 -2.15
C SER A 44 4.22 -4.40 -1.92
N GLU A 45 3.93 -3.29 -2.59
CA GLU A 45 4.51 -2.00 -2.25
C GLU A 45 4.01 -1.64 -0.85
N TYR A 46 4.88 -1.78 0.15
CA TYR A 46 4.63 -1.23 1.47
C TYR A 46 4.84 0.27 1.33
N GLU A 47 3.75 1.03 1.16
CA GLU A 47 3.82 2.47 1.37
C GLU A 47 4.25 2.67 2.83
N GLU A 48 5.44 3.25 3.02
CA GLU A 48 5.89 3.64 4.34
C GLU A 48 4.90 4.69 4.86
N ILE A 49 4.02 4.27 5.77
CA ILE A 49 3.08 5.17 6.41
C ILE A 49 3.92 6.04 7.36
N GLU A 50 4.30 7.21 6.88
CA GLU A 50 4.99 8.21 7.71
C GLU A 50 3.99 8.73 8.76
N TYR A 51 4.15 8.25 10.00
CA TYR A 51 3.36 8.74 11.11
C TYR A 51 3.92 10.08 11.59
N GLU A 52 3.05 11.04 11.81
CA GLU A 52 3.43 12.30 12.45
C GLU A 52 4.05 12.04 13.83
N LEU A 53 5.09 12.80 14.17
CA LEU A 53 5.72 12.71 15.49
C LEU A 53 4.68 12.98 16.59
N PRO A 54 4.76 12.30 17.74
CA PRO A 54 3.85 12.52 18.87
C PRO A 54 3.73 13.99 19.29
N GLU A 55 4.81 14.75 19.22
CA GLU A 55 4.83 16.19 19.54
C GLU A 55 3.98 17.02 18.56
N VAL A 56 3.93 16.65 17.29
CA VAL A 56 3.08 17.33 16.29
C VAL A 56 1.61 17.07 16.58
N ILE A 57 1.26 15.81 16.87
CA ILE A 57 -0.10 15.41 17.25
C ILE A 57 -0.52 16.15 18.53
N LYS A 58 0.35 16.19 19.54
CA LYS A 58 0.11 16.90 20.80
C LYS A 58 -0.10 18.40 20.58
N LYS A 59 0.70 19.04 19.73
CA LYS A 59 0.53 20.46 19.39
C LYS A 59 -0.83 20.72 18.76
N LYS A 60 -1.26 19.88 17.82
CA LYS A 60 -2.59 19.97 17.18
C LYS A 60 -3.72 19.86 18.21
N ILE A 61 -3.59 18.97 19.18
CA ILE A 61 -4.59 18.82 20.27
C ILE A 61 -4.69 20.11 21.08
N LEU A 62 -3.55 20.66 21.52
CA LEU A 62 -3.53 21.90 22.32
C LEU A 62 -4.12 23.09 21.56
N GLU A 63 -3.81 23.23 20.27
CA GLU A 63 -4.40 24.28 19.42
C GLU A 63 -5.92 24.14 19.27
N LEU A 64 -6.43 22.90 19.20
CA LEU A 64 -7.88 22.65 19.16
C LEU A 64 -8.54 22.98 20.50
N GLU A 65 -7.90 22.63 21.63
CA GLU A 65 -8.38 22.99 22.96
C GLU A 65 -8.47 24.51 23.14
N GLU A 66 -7.47 25.27 22.70
CA GLU A 66 -7.48 26.73 22.78
C GLU A 66 -8.62 27.35 21.97
N LYS A 67 -8.89 26.83 20.76
CA LYS A 67 -10.02 27.26 19.93
C LYS A 67 -11.35 26.99 20.60
N ILE A 68 -11.51 25.83 21.24
CA ILE A 68 -12.73 25.47 21.98
C ILE A 68 -12.92 26.45 23.15
N ILE A 69 -11.89 26.67 23.97
CA ILE A 69 -11.96 27.59 25.11
C ILE A 69 -12.31 29.01 24.66
N THR A 70 -11.70 29.47 23.57
CA THR A 70 -11.98 30.80 23.01
C THR A 70 -13.42 30.88 22.52
N GLY A 71 -13.89 29.90 21.75
CA GLY A 71 -15.27 29.85 21.29
C GLY A 71 -16.30 29.81 22.44
N LEU A 72 -15.99 29.14 23.56
CA LEU A 72 -16.85 29.16 24.74
C LEU A 72 -16.88 30.54 25.41
N LYS A 73 -15.73 31.20 25.56
CA LYS A 73 -15.67 32.57 26.11
C LYS A 73 -16.44 33.58 25.27
N ASP A 74 -16.39 33.42 23.94
CA ASP A 74 -17.13 34.26 23.01
C ASP A 74 -18.65 34.06 23.11
N LEU A 75 -19.10 32.89 23.59
CA LEU A 75 -20.51 32.56 23.83
C LEU A 75 -21.00 32.92 25.24
N ASP A 76 -20.11 33.01 26.23
CA ASP A 76 -20.41 33.40 27.62
C ASP A 76 -20.58 34.94 27.79
N ILE A 77 -20.94 35.64 26.72
CA ILE A 77 -21.28 37.09 26.67
C ILE A 77 -22.79 37.29 26.72
#